data_AF-A0A661ULF1-F1
#
_entry.id   AF-A0A661ULF1-F1
#
_cell.length_a   1.000
_cell.length_b   1.000
_cell.length_c   1.000
_cell.angle_alpha   90.00
_cell.angle_beta   90.00
_cell.angle_gamma   90.00
#
_symmetry.space_group_name_H-M   'P 1'
#
loop_
_entity.id
_entity.type
_entity.pdbx_description
1 polymer ?
#
loop_
_entity_poly.entity_id
_entity_poly.type
_entity_poly.pdbx_seq_one_letter_code
_entity_poly.pdbx_strand_id
1 'polypeptide(L)'
;MPKSTKEIHLENKIKERLSNKPLAVVEYIFNDKEIEAYHEYANIVSIKRLGYNDHGPVHMKKAALNSLIMFDLLANAGIKFNLEKEEIGTIEDSKIAVLVSALLHDLGMSIARENHEYMSINLAIPIIERILEQFYHQNIFKKVILKSLIVEGIFGHMATQKIHSLEAGLVLIGDGCDMEKGRARITTMLSNEPRVGDIHKYSSRAIQKVRITKGEKKPIKILVEMSQSVGFFQVEEVLFPKIASSPVKPYIELLAGVKDRELKKYL
;
A
#
# COMPACT_ATOMS: atom_id res chain seq x y z
N MET A 1 12.21 -18.44 -3.88
CA MET A 1 12.07 -18.76 -5.32
C MET A 1 12.72 -17.61 -6.09
N PRO A 2 13.16 -17.74 -7.35
CA PRO A 2 13.65 -16.56 -8.06
C PRO A 2 12.51 -15.52 -8.20
N LYS A 3 12.80 -14.25 -7.89
CA LYS A 3 11.84 -13.14 -8.01
C LYS A 3 11.33 -13.02 -9.44
N SER A 4 10.04 -12.72 -9.61
CA SER A 4 9.47 -12.48 -10.94
C SER A 4 10.01 -11.20 -11.59
N THR A 5 10.00 -11.12 -12.92
CA THR A 5 10.37 -9.89 -13.65
C THR A 5 9.57 -8.67 -13.19
N LYS A 6 8.30 -8.86 -12.83
CA LYS A 6 7.43 -7.79 -12.34
C LYS A 6 7.88 -7.27 -10.97
N GLU A 7 8.31 -8.16 -10.07
CA GLU A 7 8.86 -7.75 -8.79
C GLU A 7 10.15 -6.97 -8.95
N ILE A 8 11.11 -7.47 -9.74
CA ILE A 8 12.39 -6.79 -9.98
C ILE A 8 12.15 -5.38 -10.53
N HIS A 9 11.22 -5.25 -11.48
CA HIS A 9 10.83 -3.94 -12.03
C HIS A 9 10.24 -2.99 -10.98
N LEU A 10 9.40 -3.50 -10.07
CA LEU A 10 8.85 -2.69 -8.98
C LEU A 10 9.92 -2.31 -7.96
N GLU A 11 10.84 -3.20 -7.62
CA GLU A 11 11.96 -2.90 -6.72
C GLU A 11 12.83 -1.78 -7.28
N ASN A 12 13.15 -1.83 -8.58
CA ASN A 12 13.93 -0.79 -9.24
C ASN A 12 13.20 0.56 -9.22
N LYS A 13 11.90 0.58 -9.53
CA LYS A 13 11.08 1.80 -9.45
C LYS A 13 10.97 2.38 -8.05
N ILE A 14 10.95 1.54 -7.03
CA ILE A 14 10.97 1.99 -5.64
C ILE A 14 12.34 2.60 -5.33
N LYS A 15 13.44 1.91 -5.66
CA LYS A 15 14.81 2.38 -5.44
C LYS A 15 15.09 3.71 -6.14
N GLU A 16 14.61 3.91 -7.37
CA GLU A 16 14.73 5.17 -8.12
C GLU A 16 14.10 6.39 -7.41
N ARG A 17 13.19 6.18 -6.45
CA ARG A 17 12.53 7.25 -5.68
C ARG A 17 13.18 7.51 -4.32
N LEU A 18 14.20 6.75 -3.99
CA LEU A 18 14.84 6.77 -2.68
C LEU A 18 16.29 7.20 -2.83
N SER A 19 16.79 7.85 -1.80
CA SER A 19 18.19 8.22 -1.64
C SER A 19 18.57 8.03 -0.17
N ASN A 20 19.87 8.09 0.13
CA ASN A 20 20.40 8.05 1.49
C ASN A 20 19.85 6.88 2.33
N LYS A 21 19.39 7.17 3.56
CA LYS A 21 18.93 6.17 4.51
C LYS A 21 17.67 5.41 4.04
N PRO A 22 16.62 6.05 3.47
CA PRO A 22 15.49 5.32 2.90
C PRO A 22 15.89 4.27 1.84
N LEU A 23 16.89 4.58 0.99
CA LEU A 23 17.40 3.63 -0.01
C LEU A 23 18.09 2.43 0.67
N ALA A 24 18.98 2.68 1.64
CA ALA A 24 19.66 1.60 2.37
C ALA A 24 18.67 0.69 3.12
N VAL A 25 17.61 1.26 3.70
CA VAL A 25 16.54 0.51 4.37
C VAL A 25 15.79 -0.39 3.39
N VAL A 26 15.42 0.11 2.20
CA VAL A 26 14.70 -0.72 1.22
C VAL A 26 15.56 -1.85 0.69
N GLU A 27 16.84 -1.60 0.46
CA GLU A 27 17.79 -2.61 -0.01
C GLU A 27 17.98 -3.71 1.03
N TYR A 28 18.02 -3.35 2.32
CA TYR A 28 18.02 -4.31 3.41
C TYR A 28 16.75 -5.19 3.37
N ILE A 29 15.57 -4.58 3.25
CA ILE A 29 14.27 -5.29 3.20
C ILE A 29 14.19 -6.20 1.96
N PHE A 30 14.58 -5.73 0.78
CA PHE A 30 14.51 -6.52 -0.45
C PHE A 30 15.46 -7.71 -0.48
N ASN A 31 16.48 -7.73 0.38
CA ASN A 31 17.40 -8.86 0.54
C ASN A 31 17.09 -9.73 1.78
N ASP A 32 16.04 -9.40 2.55
CA ASP A 32 15.63 -10.15 3.73
C ASP A 32 14.81 -11.38 3.33
N LYS A 33 15.37 -12.56 3.58
CA LYS A 33 14.77 -13.85 3.21
C LYS A 33 13.50 -14.18 4.02
N GLU A 34 13.38 -13.67 5.24
CA GLU A 34 12.20 -13.90 6.07
C GLU A 34 11.01 -13.09 5.52
N ILE A 35 11.23 -11.82 5.18
CA ILE A 35 10.21 -10.97 4.56
C ILE A 35 9.75 -11.58 3.22
N GLU A 36 10.69 -12.01 2.38
CA GLU A 36 10.38 -12.69 1.12
C GLU A 36 9.52 -13.94 1.34
N ALA A 37 9.89 -14.80 2.31
CA ALA A 37 9.15 -16.00 2.63
C ALA A 37 7.72 -15.70 3.13
N TYR A 38 7.52 -14.67 3.95
CA TYR A 38 6.18 -14.26 4.37
C TYR A 38 5.33 -13.77 3.20
N HIS A 39 5.89 -12.94 2.32
CA HIS A 39 5.15 -12.45 1.14
C HIS A 39 4.70 -13.59 0.24
N GLU A 40 5.58 -14.55 -0.03
CA GLU A 40 5.24 -15.74 -0.81
C GLU A 40 4.17 -16.60 -0.13
N TYR A 41 4.31 -16.84 1.17
CA TYR A 41 3.36 -17.67 1.89
C TYR A 41 1.99 -17.00 2.07
N ALA A 42 1.95 -15.69 2.31
CA ALA A 42 0.73 -14.89 2.29
C ALA A 42 -0.02 -15.02 0.97
N ASN A 43 0.72 -15.02 -0.16
CA ASN A 43 0.10 -15.21 -1.47
C ASN A 43 -0.49 -16.62 -1.65
N ILE A 44 0.25 -17.64 -1.22
CA ILE A 44 -0.21 -19.03 -1.26
C ILE A 44 -1.50 -19.19 -0.47
N VAL A 45 -1.55 -18.65 0.75
CA VAL A 45 -2.73 -18.71 1.61
C VAL A 45 -3.89 -17.94 0.98
N SER A 46 -3.66 -16.69 0.55
CA SER A 46 -4.69 -15.86 -0.08
C SER A 46 -5.32 -16.54 -1.30
N ILE A 47 -4.50 -17.00 -2.24
CA ILE A 47 -4.97 -17.51 -3.52
C ILE A 47 -5.43 -18.96 -3.41
N LYS A 48 -4.57 -19.86 -2.92
CA LYS A 48 -4.85 -21.31 -2.96
C LYS A 48 -5.78 -21.76 -1.85
N ARG A 49 -5.63 -21.22 -0.64
CA ARG A 49 -6.43 -21.64 0.53
C ARG A 49 -7.75 -20.89 0.61
N LEU A 50 -7.73 -19.57 0.38
CA LEU A 50 -8.89 -18.71 0.63
C LEU A 50 -9.63 -18.27 -0.64
N GLY A 51 -9.00 -18.38 -1.82
CA GLY A 51 -9.62 -17.97 -3.10
C GLY A 51 -9.70 -16.44 -3.29
N TYR A 52 -8.92 -15.66 -2.54
CA TYR A 52 -8.76 -14.22 -2.68
C TYR A 52 -7.65 -13.86 -3.68
N ASN A 53 -7.61 -12.58 -4.08
CA ASN A 53 -6.63 -12.06 -5.03
C ASN A 53 -5.19 -12.07 -4.49
N ASP A 54 -4.24 -11.62 -5.30
CA ASP A 54 -2.83 -11.51 -4.92
C ASP A 54 -2.64 -10.67 -3.64
N HIS A 55 -2.00 -11.28 -2.66
CA HIS A 55 -1.50 -10.66 -1.43
C HIS A 55 -0.01 -11.03 -1.27
N GLY A 56 0.69 -11.09 -2.40
CA GLY A 56 2.06 -11.56 -2.51
C GLY A 56 3.08 -10.45 -2.72
N PRO A 57 4.31 -10.81 -3.11
CA PRO A 57 5.42 -9.87 -3.22
C PRO A 57 5.15 -8.70 -4.20
N VAL A 58 4.36 -8.95 -5.25
CA VAL A 58 3.98 -7.91 -6.23
C VAL A 58 3.06 -6.88 -5.60
N HIS A 59 2.04 -7.33 -4.86
CA HIS A 59 1.09 -6.45 -4.16
C HIS A 59 1.81 -5.53 -3.17
N MET A 60 2.66 -6.09 -2.30
CA MET A 60 3.43 -5.33 -1.30
C MET A 60 4.25 -4.20 -1.94
N LYS A 61 5.01 -4.54 -3.00
CA LYS A 61 5.84 -3.58 -3.73
C LYS A 61 4.98 -2.53 -4.45
N LYS A 62 3.81 -2.91 -4.95
CA LYS A 62 2.91 -1.99 -5.64
C LYS A 62 2.26 -1.00 -4.65
N ALA A 63 1.79 -1.47 -3.51
CA ALA A 63 1.28 -0.64 -2.41
C ALA A 63 2.35 0.35 -1.91
N ALA A 64 3.58 -0.13 -1.69
CA ALA A 64 4.72 0.71 -1.32
C ALA A 64 5.02 1.78 -2.39
N LEU A 65 5.08 1.40 -3.67
CA LEU A 65 5.32 2.34 -4.76
C LEU A 65 4.21 3.40 -4.86
N ASN A 66 2.94 3.01 -4.76
CA ASN A 66 1.82 3.95 -4.77
C ASN A 66 1.92 4.94 -3.60
N SER A 67 2.24 4.44 -2.39
CA SER A 67 2.43 5.25 -1.19
C SER A 67 3.57 6.26 -1.37
N LEU A 68 4.70 5.85 -1.94
CA LEU A 68 5.84 6.72 -2.23
C LEU A 68 5.53 7.79 -3.29
N ILE A 69 4.78 7.45 -4.34
CA ILE A 69 4.37 8.45 -5.34
C ILE A 69 3.53 9.54 -4.68
N MET A 70 2.56 9.16 -3.84
CA MET A 70 1.75 10.14 -3.11
C MET A 70 2.57 10.92 -2.07
N PHE A 71 3.50 10.25 -1.39
CA PHE A 71 4.45 10.91 -0.47
C PHE A 71 5.22 12.02 -1.19
N ASP A 72 5.83 11.71 -2.34
CA ASP A 72 6.60 12.66 -3.13
C ASP A 72 5.71 13.83 -3.61
N LEU A 73 4.45 13.57 -3.99
CA LEU A 73 3.51 14.62 -4.40
C LEU A 73 3.16 15.59 -3.26
N LEU A 74 2.96 15.08 -2.03
CA LEU A 74 2.72 15.93 -0.85
C LEU A 74 3.97 16.72 -0.48
N ALA A 75 5.12 16.06 -0.44
CA ALA A 75 6.41 16.70 -0.14
C ALA A 75 6.72 17.84 -1.13
N ASN A 76 6.57 17.58 -2.43
CA ASN A 76 6.79 18.57 -3.49
C ASN A 76 5.78 19.73 -3.44
N ALA A 77 4.62 19.55 -2.79
CA ALA A 77 3.65 20.60 -2.54
C ALA A 77 3.91 21.37 -1.22
N GLY A 78 5.02 21.09 -0.53
CA GLY A 78 5.39 21.72 0.74
C GLY A 78 4.56 21.26 1.95
N ILE A 79 3.83 20.14 1.82
CA ILE A 79 3.07 19.57 2.94
C ILE A 79 4.03 18.83 3.86
N LYS A 80 4.16 19.34 5.09
CA LYS A 80 4.93 18.67 6.15
C LYS A 80 4.19 17.44 6.68
N PHE A 81 4.94 16.35 6.87
CA PHE A 81 4.47 15.12 7.52
C PHE A 81 4.39 15.26 9.04
N ASN A 82 3.79 14.28 9.73
CA ASN A 82 3.57 14.37 11.18
C ASN A 82 4.88 14.55 11.93
N LEU A 83 5.91 13.74 11.61
CA LEU A 83 7.19 13.84 12.31
C LEU A 83 7.87 15.22 12.16
N GLU A 84 7.71 15.86 10.99
CA GLU A 84 8.24 17.20 10.74
C GLU A 84 7.40 18.30 11.41
N LYS A 85 6.07 18.14 11.48
CA LYS A 85 5.17 19.08 12.17
C LYS A 85 5.36 19.04 13.67
N GLU A 86 5.66 17.87 14.20
CA GLU A 86 5.87 17.61 15.63
C GLU A 86 7.32 17.87 16.05
N GLU A 87 8.21 18.23 15.11
CA GLU A 87 9.63 18.55 15.36
C GLU A 87 10.45 17.40 15.99
N ILE A 88 10.01 16.15 15.79
CA ILE A 88 10.61 14.94 16.38
C ILE A 88 11.30 14.03 15.36
N GLY A 89 11.20 14.35 14.08
CA GLY A 89 11.83 13.58 13.01
C GLY A 89 11.93 14.35 11.69
N THR A 90 12.55 13.71 10.71
CA THR A 90 12.76 14.27 9.38
C THR A 90 11.78 13.69 8.36
N ILE A 91 11.74 14.30 7.17
CA ILE A 91 11.04 13.73 6.02
C ILE A 91 11.58 12.34 5.64
N GLU A 92 12.88 12.07 5.83
CA GLU A 92 13.47 10.75 5.58
C GLU A 92 12.94 9.71 6.57
N ASP A 93 12.82 10.07 7.86
CA ASP A 93 12.23 9.22 8.89
C ASP A 93 10.77 8.88 8.52
N SER A 94 9.99 9.88 8.08
CA SER A 94 8.59 9.70 7.63
C SER A 94 8.50 8.77 6.41
N LYS A 95 9.40 8.96 5.43
CA LYS A 95 9.46 8.12 4.22
C LYS A 95 9.81 6.67 4.56
N ILE A 96 10.70 6.44 5.52
CA ILE A 96 11.04 5.11 6.02
C ILE A 96 9.83 4.46 6.71
N ALA A 97 9.10 5.20 7.55
CA ALA A 97 7.91 4.66 8.20
C ALA A 97 6.85 4.20 7.19
N VAL A 98 6.55 5.02 6.17
CA VAL A 98 5.63 4.69 5.09
C VAL A 98 6.09 3.45 4.31
N LEU A 99 7.38 3.38 3.97
CA LEU A 99 7.95 2.29 3.20
C LEU A 99 7.90 0.97 3.94
N VAL A 100 8.37 0.94 5.20
CA VAL A 100 8.40 -0.28 6.02
C VAL A 100 6.96 -0.74 6.29
N SER A 101 6.06 0.19 6.63
CA SER A 101 4.66 -0.13 6.86
C SER A 101 4.00 -0.76 5.63
N ALA A 102 4.13 -0.13 4.45
CA ALA A 102 3.55 -0.65 3.22
C ALA A 102 4.13 -2.02 2.79
N LEU A 103 5.39 -2.31 3.08
CA LEU A 103 6.00 -3.60 2.75
C LEU A 103 5.64 -4.72 3.76
N LEU A 104 5.15 -4.39 4.95
CA LEU A 104 4.81 -5.36 6.00
C LEU A 104 3.31 -5.40 6.35
N HIS A 105 2.47 -4.58 5.71
CA HIS A 105 1.08 -4.40 6.12
C HIS A 105 0.24 -5.68 6.10
N ASP A 106 0.57 -6.60 5.20
CA ASP A 106 -0.25 -7.78 4.87
C ASP A 106 0.38 -9.11 5.30
N LEU A 107 1.43 -9.12 6.13
CA LEU A 107 2.05 -10.37 6.60
C LEU A 107 1.04 -11.34 7.24
N GLY A 108 0.02 -10.82 7.92
CA GLY A 108 -1.06 -11.58 8.55
C GLY A 108 -1.91 -12.40 7.57
N MET A 109 -1.92 -12.06 6.27
CA MET A 109 -2.56 -12.87 5.23
C MET A 109 -1.94 -14.28 5.11
N SER A 110 -0.73 -14.48 5.65
CA SER A 110 -0.13 -15.82 5.82
C SER A 110 -0.86 -16.71 6.84
N ILE A 111 -1.74 -16.13 7.65
CA ILE A 111 -2.48 -16.82 8.71
C ILE A 111 -3.98 -16.86 8.38
N ALA A 112 -4.62 -15.70 8.25
CA ALA A 112 -6.06 -15.57 8.04
C ALA A 112 -6.41 -14.30 7.26
N ARG A 113 -7.66 -14.18 6.79
CA ARG A 113 -8.19 -12.97 6.16
C ARG A 113 -8.76 -11.98 7.18
N GLU A 114 -9.48 -12.49 8.16
CA GLU A 114 -10.15 -11.66 9.15
C GLU A 114 -9.12 -11.11 10.14
N ASN A 115 -9.20 -9.81 10.42
CA ASN A 115 -8.32 -9.11 11.37
C ASN A 115 -6.82 -9.30 11.08
N HIS A 116 -6.45 -9.52 9.81
CA HIS A 116 -5.08 -9.80 9.42
C HIS A 116 -4.15 -8.61 9.68
N GLU A 117 -4.66 -7.38 9.81
CA GLU A 117 -3.87 -6.23 10.25
C GLU A 117 -3.24 -6.45 11.64
N TYR A 118 -3.95 -7.08 12.58
CA TYR A 118 -3.43 -7.37 13.91
C TYR A 118 -2.40 -8.51 13.87
N MET A 119 -2.65 -9.53 13.05
CA MET A 119 -1.69 -10.61 12.82
C MET A 119 -0.42 -10.09 12.14
N SER A 120 -0.56 -9.19 11.17
CA SER A 120 0.55 -8.50 10.52
C SER A 120 1.40 -7.75 11.54
N ILE A 121 0.80 -7.02 12.49
CA ILE A 121 1.55 -6.33 13.56
C ILE A 121 2.38 -7.34 14.37
N ASN A 122 1.78 -8.45 14.80
CA ASN A 122 2.48 -9.47 15.58
C ASN A 122 3.70 -10.05 14.84
N LEU A 123 3.54 -10.35 13.54
CA LEU A 123 4.62 -10.87 12.70
C LEU A 123 5.66 -9.78 12.35
N ALA A 124 5.21 -8.54 12.18
CA ALA A 124 6.06 -7.43 11.75
C ALA A 124 6.93 -6.86 12.88
N ILE A 125 6.49 -6.88 14.15
CA ILE A 125 7.24 -6.31 15.28
C ILE A 125 8.71 -6.79 15.33
N PRO A 126 9.03 -8.11 15.32
CA PRO A 126 10.43 -8.55 15.37
C PRO A 126 11.24 -8.11 14.14
N ILE A 127 10.60 -8.02 12.97
CA ILE A 127 11.22 -7.54 11.73
C ILE A 127 11.50 -6.03 11.81
N ILE A 128 10.53 -5.25 12.29
CA ILE A 128 10.65 -3.80 12.50
C ILE A 128 11.76 -3.52 13.49
N GLU A 129 11.83 -4.24 14.60
CA GLU A 129 12.88 -4.09 15.61
C GLU A 129 14.27 -4.36 15.03
N ARG A 130 14.41 -5.43 14.22
CA ARG A 130 15.66 -5.75 13.52
C ARG A 130 16.09 -4.65 12.56
N ILE A 131 15.16 -4.11 11.77
CA ILE A 131 15.43 -2.99 10.85
C ILE A 131 15.83 -1.74 11.64
N LEU A 132 15.08 -1.39 12.69
CA LEU A 132 15.34 -0.19 13.47
C LEU A 132 16.64 -0.29 14.28
N GLU A 133 17.03 -1.47 14.74
CA GLU A 133 18.35 -1.67 15.35
C GLU A 133 19.46 -1.41 14.32
N GLN A 134 19.35 -1.97 13.12
CA GLN A 134 20.35 -1.75 12.06
C GLN A 134 20.57 -0.27 11.72
N PHE A 135 19.49 0.52 11.61
CA PHE A 135 19.56 1.90 11.08
C PHE A 135 19.43 3.01 12.14
N TYR A 136 19.00 2.68 13.36
CA TYR A 136 18.73 3.63 14.44
C TYR A 136 19.23 3.16 15.83
N HIS A 137 20.15 2.18 15.91
CA HIS A 137 20.68 1.64 17.18
C HIS A 137 21.06 2.71 18.22
N GLN A 138 21.64 3.84 17.79
CA GLN A 138 22.13 4.90 18.68
C GLN A 138 21.02 5.81 19.26
N ASN A 139 19.78 5.73 18.76
CA ASN A 139 18.72 6.65 19.14
C ASN A 139 17.44 5.90 19.52
N ILE A 140 17.30 5.60 20.81
CA ILE A 140 16.15 4.89 21.36
C ILE A 140 14.82 5.61 21.11
N PHE A 141 14.81 6.94 21.20
CA PHE A 141 13.61 7.74 21.00
C PHE A 141 13.11 7.63 19.55
N LYS A 142 14.02 7.72 18.56
CA LYS A 142 13.68 7.49 17.15
C LYS A 142 13.18 6.07 16.89
N LYS A 143 13.77 5.05 17.54
CA LYS A 143 13.27 3.67 17.42
C LYS A 143 11.81 3.56 17.88
N VAL A 144 11.46 4.17 19.01
CA VAL A 144 10.08 4.17 19.53
C VAL A 144 9.13 4.89 18.56
N ILE A 145 9.47 6.10 18.13
CA ILE A 145 8.64 6.89 17.20
C ILE A 145 8.39 6.13 15.90
N LEU A 146 9.44 5.64 15.25
CA LEU A 146 9.31 4.95 13.96
C LEU A 146 8.55 3.64 14.11
N LYS A 147 8.80 2.86 15.17
CA LYS A 147 8.04 1.64 15.44
C LYS A 147 6.55 1.95 15.57
N SER A 148 6.18 2.96 16.35
CA SER A 148 4.79 3.35 16.53
C SER A 148 4.13 3.80 15.22
N LEU A 149 4.80 4.61 14.42
CA LEU A 149 4.26 5.11 13.15
C LEU A 149 4.12 4.00 12.09
N ILE A 150 5.10 3.08 12.04
CA ILE A 150 5.03 1.90 11.16
C ILE A 150 3.84 1.02 11.55
N VAL A 151 3.68 0.75 12.85
CA VAL A 151 2.56 -0.04 13.38
C VAL A 151 1.22 0.65 13.12
N GLU A 152 1.11 1.97 13.24
CA GLU A 152 -0.10 2.71 12.89
C GLU A 152 -0.48 2.50 11.42
N GLY A 153 0.48 2.56 10.50
CA GLY A 153 0.22 2.31 9.08
C GLY A 153 -0.25 0.88 8.79
N ILE A 154 0.31 -0.12 9.48
CA ILE A 154 -0.12 -1.53 9.36
C ILE A 154 -1.52 -1.69 9.96
N PHE A 155 -1.74 -1.15 11.16
CA PHE A 155 -3.01 -1.20 11.89
C PHE A 155 -4.17 -0.61 11.08
N GLY A 156 -3.94 0.52 10.42
CA GLY A 156 -4.98 1.26 9.72
C GLY A 156 -5.28 0.82 8.30
N HIS A 157 -4.45 -0.03 7.70
CA HIS A 157 -4.48 -0.22 6.24
C HIS A 157 -5.82 -0.78 5.71
N MET A 158 -6.63 -1.44 6.54
CA MET A 158 -7.94 -1.97 6.16
C MET A 158 -9.11 -0.97 6.28
N ALA A 159 -8.87 0.26 6.77
CA ALA A 159 -9.91 1.23 7.14
C ALA A 159 -10.93 0.72 8.19
N THR A 160 -10.62 -0.39 8.87
CA THR A 160 -11.39 -0.92 10.02
C THR A 160 -11.16 -0.09 11.27
N GLN A 161 -10.02 0.60 11.33
CA GLN A 161 -9.58 1.39 12.47
C GLN A 161 -9.25 2.83 12.03
N LYS A 162 -9.41 3.77 12.95
CA LYS A 162 -9.06 5.17 12.71
C LYS A 162 -7.56 5.38 12.84
N ILE A 163 -6.98 6.09 11.87
CA ILE A 163 -5.58 6.55 11.86
C ILE A 163 -5.51 8.07 11.91
N HIS A 164 -4.35 8.58 12.27
CA HIS A 164 -4.14 9.97 12.66
C HIS A 164 -2.97 10.64 11.93
N SER A 165 -1.98 9.89 11.44
CA SER A 165 -0.86 10.44 10.68
C SER A 165 -1.11 10.48 9.16
N LEU A 166 -0.45 11.44 8.49
CA LEU A 166 -0.41 11.46 7.02
C LEU A 166 0.33 10.22 6.49
N GLU A 167 1.36 9.77 7.20
CA GLU A 167 2.18 8.61 6.89
C GLU A 167 1.35 7.33 6.84
N ALA A 168 0.58 7.02 7.90
CA ALA A 168 -0.35 5.89 7.90
C ALA A 168 -1.43 6.08 6.82
N GLY A 169 -1.89 7.31 6.62
CA GLY A 169 -2.89 7.65 5.61
C GLY A 169 -2.43 7.35 4.17
N LEU A 170 -1.14 7.54 3.89
CA LEU A 170 -0.53 7.21 2.60
C LEU A 170 -0.49 5.69 2.36
N VAL A 171 -0.17 4.90 3.39
CA VAL A 171 -0.16 3.42 3.30
C VAL A 171 -1.57 2.91 3.01
N LEU A 172 -2.56 3.40 3.77
CA LEU A 172 -3.97 3.05 3.59
C LEU A 172 -4.46 3.27 2.15
N ILE A 173 -4.18 4.44 1.57
CA ILE A 173 -4.61 4.75 0.20
C ILE A 173 -3.72 4.05 -0.83
N GLY A 174 -2.44 3.85 -0.54
CA GLY A 174 -1.47 3.22 -1.43
C GLY A 174 -1.82 1.76 -1.70
N ASP A 175 -2.22 1.03 -0.65
CA ASP A 175 -2.83 -0.30 -0.74
C ASP A 175 -4.12 -0.25 -1.57
N GLY A 176 -5.06 0.64 -1.23
CA GLY A 176 -6.32 0.80 -1.96
C GLY A 176 -6.13 1.05 -3.47
N CYS A 177 -5.05 1.73 -3.88
CA CYS A 177 -4.75 1.98 -5.29
C CYS A 177 -4.27 0.74 -6.08
N ASP A 178 -3.87 -0.36 -5.42
CA ASP A 178 -3.51 -1.61 -6.11
C ASP A 178 -4.75 -2.45 -6.45
N MET A 179 -5.53 -1.99 -7.43
CA MET A 179 -6.78 -2.62 -7.86
C MET A 179 -6.87 -2.85 -9.37
N GLU A 180 -5.76 -2.71 -10.09
CA GLU A 180 -5.72 -2.95 -11.55
C GLU A 180 -6.00 -4.43 -11.88
N LYS A 181 -6.63 -4.69 -13.03
CA LYS A 181 -7.05 -6.03 -13.53
C LYS A 181 -6.02 -7.15 -13.39
N GLY A 182 -4.72 -6.84 -13.37
CA GLY A 182 -3.66 -7.82 -13.16
C GLY A 182 -3.77 -8.56 -11.83
N ARG A 183 -4.42 -7.95 -10.82
CA ARG A 183 -4.63 -8.50 -9.48
C ARG A 183 -5.68 -9.61 -9.43
N ALA A 184 -6.67 -9.58 -10.33
CA ALA A 184 -7.81 -10.51 -10.37
C ALA A 184 -7.63 -11.70 -11.32
N ARG A 185 -6.59 -11.71 -12.16
CA ARG A 185 -6.39 -12.76 -13.19
C ARG A 185 -6.06 -14.13 -12.59
N ILE A 186 -5.38 -14.18 -11.45
CA ILE A 186 -4.83 -15.44 -10.91
C ILE A 186 -5.95 -16.32 -10.31
N THR A 187 -6.88 -15.73 -9.56
CA THR A 187 -8.00 -16.44 -8.92
C THR A 187 -9.01 -17.01 -9.92
N THR A 188 -9.15 -16.35 -11.07
CA THR A 188 -10.07 -16.73 -12.14
C THR A 188 -9.69 -18.05 -12.79
N MET A 189 -8.39 -18.35 -12.90
CA MET A 189 -7.92 -19.59 -13.51
C MET A 189 -8.10 -20.82 -12.60
N LEU A 190 -8.39 -20.62 -11.33
CA LEU A 190 -8.43 -21.67 -10.30
C LEU A 190 -9.85 -22.04 -9.85
N SER A 191 -10.88 -21.29 -10.25
CA SER A 191 -12.28 -21.53 -9.83
C SER A 191 -13.26 -21.35 -10.99
N ASN A 192 -13.98 -22.43 -11.33
CA ASN A 192 -14.99 -22.46 -12.40
C ASN A 192 -16.43 -22.22 -11.90
N GLU A 193 -16.65 -22.08 -10.59
CA GLU A 193 -17.98 -21.90 -10.00
C GLU A 193 -18.19 -20.47 -9.48
N PRO A 194 -19.31 -19.81 -9.84
CA PRO A 194 -19.65 -18.51 -9.28
C PRO A 194 -19.91 -18.60 -7.77
N ARG A 195 -19.33 -17.69 -6.98
CA ARG A 195 -19.56 -17.59 -5.53
C ARG A 195 -20.00 -16.19 -5.13
N VAL A 196 -20.72 -16.09 -4.00
CA VAL A 196 -21.01 -14.81 -3.33
C VAL A 196 -19.67 -14.09 -3.08
N GLY A 197 -19.51 -12.87 -3.61
CA GLY A 197 -18.24 -12.12 -3.63
C GLY A 197 -17.62 -11.93 -5.03
N ASP A 198 -18.17 -12.55 -6.07
CA ASP A 198 -17.68 -12.42 -7.45
C ASP A 198 -17.78 -11.02 -8.04
N ILE A 199 -18.66 -10.16 -7.52
CA ILE A 199 -18.72 -8.75 -7.95
C ILE A 199 -17.39 -8.03 -7.74
N HIS A 200 -16.63 -8.35 -6.67
CA HIS A 200 -15.29 -7.79 -6.46
C HIS A 200 -14.29 -8.29 -7.53
N LYS A 201 -14.41 -9.54 -7.98
CA LYS A 201 -13.57 -10.10 -9.05
C LYS A 201 -13.92 -9.48 -10.41
N TYR A 202 -15.21 -9.38 -10.75
CA TYR A 202 -15.65 -8.81 -12.02
C TYR A 202 -15.35 -7.30 -12.12
N SER A 203 -15.61 -6.55 -11.05
CA SER A 203 -15.31 -5.11 -10.99
C SER A 203 -13.81 -4.80 -11.06
N SER A 204 -12.96 -5.56 -10.37
CA SER A 204 -11.50 -5.40 -10.47
C SER A 204 -10.94 -5.72 -11.86
N ARG A 205 -11.54 -6.64 -12.62
CA ARG A 205 -11.19 -6.88 -14.04
C ARG A 205 -11.48 -5.68 -14.94
N ALA A 206 -12.47 -4.86 -14.59
CA ALA A 206 -12.81 -3.67 -15.36
C ALA A 206 -11.75 -2.56 -15.18
N ILE A 207 -11.04 -2.50 -14.05
CA ILE A 207 -10.02 -1.48 -13.80
C ILE A 207 -8.79 -1.72 -14.69
N GLN A 208 -8.60 -0.84 -15.67
CA GLN A 208 -7.48 -0.93 -16.61
C GLN A 208 -6.22 -0.30 -16.05
N LYS A 209 -6.36 0.86 -15.42
CA LYS A 209 -5.23 1.66 -14.94
C LYS A 209 -5.64 2.50 -13.74
N VAL A 210 -4.77 2.55 -12.74
CA VAL A 210 -4.81 3.56 -11.69
C VAL A 210 -3.58 4.45 -11.88
N ARG A 211 -3.80 5.76 -12.04
CA ARG A 211 -2.75 6.76 -12.17
C ARG A 211 -2.76 7.67 -10.96
N ILE A 212 -1.59 7.85 -10.36
CA ILE A 212 -1.36 8.77 -9.26
C ILE A 212 -0.42 9.86 -9.81
N THR A 213 -0.94 11.07 -9.94
CA THR A 213 -0.22 12.21 -10.53
C THR A 213 -0.45 13.48 -9.73
N LYS A 214 0.26 14.57 -10.06
CA LYS A 214 -0.07 15.90 -9.55
C LYS A 214 -1.49 16.29 -9.98
N GLY A 215 -2.28 16.80 -9.05
CA GLY A 215 -3.63 17.30 -9.32
C GLY A 215 -3.67 18.77 -9.73
N GLU A 216 -4.86 19.22 -10.13
CA GLU A 216 -5.09 20.58 -10.61
C GLU A 216 -5.37 21.54 -9.45
N LYS A 217 -6.24 21.13 -8.51
CA LYS A 217 -6.62 21.92 -7.32
C LYS A 217 -5.99 21.39 -6.04
N LYS A 218 -5.68 20.08 -5.98
CA LYS A 218 -5.03 19.45 -4.81
C LYS A 218 -3.75 18.72 -5.22
N PRO A 219 -2.81 18.49 -4.28
CA PRO A 219 -1.52 17.91 -4.61
C PRO A 219 -1.57 16.55 -5.30
N ILE A 220 -2.54 15.70 -4.93
CA ILE A 220 -2.68 14.34 -5.45
C ILE A 220 -3.94 14.23 -6.31
N LYS A 221 -3.79 13.73 -7.54
CA LYS A 221 -4.88 13.27 -8.40
C LYS A 221 -4.77 11.76 -8.59
N ILE A 222 -5.83 11.07 -8.21
CA ILE A 222 -6.01 9.64 -8.47
C ILE A 222 -7.03 9.51 -9.60
N LEU A 223 -6.58 8.99 -10.74
CA LEU A 223 -7.41 8.70 -11.90
C LEU A 223 -7.55 7.19 -12.07
N VAL A 224 -8.79 6.70 -12.01
CA VAL A 224 -9.14 5.30 -12.22
C VAL A 224 -9.80 5.13 -13.60
N GLU A 225 -9.06 4.53 -14.53
CA GLU A 225 -9.53 4.23 -15.88
C GLU A 225 -10.07 2.80 -15.92
N MET A 226 -11.30 2.62 -16.39
CA MET A 226 -11.94 1.31 -16.48
C MET A 226 -12.49 1.01 -17.88
N SER A 227 -12.68 -0.27 -18.21
CA SER A 227 -13.26 -0.71 -19.48
C SER A 227 -14.79 -0.80 -19.43
N GLN A 228 -15.37 -0.92 -18.24
CA GLN A 228 -16.80 -1.12 -18.01
C GLN A 228 -17.21 -0.45 -16.70
N SER A 229 -18.46 0.01 -16.61
CA SER A 229 -19.00 0.72 -15.45
C SER A 229 -19.00 -0.09 -14.17
N VAL A 230 -19.00 -1.43 -14.23
CA VAL A 230 -18.85 -2.31 -13.06
C VAL A 230 -17.57 -2.01 -12.26
N GLY A 231 -16.55 -1.37 -12.88
CA GLY A 231 -15.36 -0.91 -12.18
C GLY A 231 -15.62 0.17 -11.12
N PHE A 232 -16.72 0.94 -11.22
CA PHE A 232 -17.07 1.93 -10.20
C PHE A 232 -17.26 1.30 -8.81
N PHE A 233 -17.68 0.03 -8.75
CA PHE A 233 -17.78 -0.70 -7.49
C PHE A 233 -16.43 -0.83 -6.76
N GLN A 234 -15.30 -1.00 -7.46
CA GLN A 234 -13.98 -0.96 -6.80
C GLN A 234 -13.66 0.43 -6.26
N VAL A 235 -14.05 1.47 -6.99
CA VAL A 235 -13.82 2.85 -6.53
C VAL A 235 -14.65 3.12 -5.29
N GLU A 236 -15.93 2.74 -5.29
CA GLU A 236 -16.91 3.07 -4.25
C GLU A 236 -16.80 2.20 -3.00
N GLU A 237 -16.48 0.90 -3.15
CA GLU A 237 -16.42 -0.03 -2.01
C GLU A 237 -15.01 -0.28 -1.49
N VAL A 238 -13.96 0.07 -2.26
CA VAL A 238 -12.56 -0.20 -1.86
C VAL A 238 -11.77 1.09 -1.71
N LEU A 239 -11.63 1.89 -2.78
CA LEU A 239 -10.75 3.06 -2.74
C LEU A 239 -11.34 4.23 -1.94
N PHE A 240 -12.59 4.57 -2.22
CA PHE A 240 -13.23 5.75 -1.63
C PHE A 240 -13.40 5.63 -0.11
N PRO A 241 -13.77 4.47 0.48
CA PRO A 241 -13.80 4.32 1.94
C PRO A 241 -12.42 4.50 2.57
N LYS A 242 -11.36 3.94 1.95
CA LYS A 242 -9.97 4.14 2.41
C LYS A 242 -9.54 5.60 2.36
N ILE A 243 -9.87 6.32 1.28
CA ILE A 243 -9.64 7.77 1.19
C ILE A 243 -10.46 8.52 2.23
N ALA A 244 -11.74 8.17 2.41
CA ALA A 244 -12.64 8.84 3.34
C ALA A 244 -12.17 8.74 4.80
N SER A 245 -11.55 7.61 5.17
CA SER A 245 -10.99 7.34 6.50
C SER A 245 -9.55 7.86 6.67
N SER A 246 -8.92 8.40 5.63
CA SER A 246 -7.52 8.83 5.65
C SER A 246 -7.35 10.32 5.99
N PRO A 247 -6.40 10.70 6.86
CA PRO A 247 -5.98 12.09 7.06
C PRO A 247 -5.49 12.79 5.78
N VAL A 248 -5.14 12.02 4.74
CA VAL A 248 -4.67 12.55 3.43
C VAL A 248 -5.83 13.02 2.55
N LYS A 249 -7.10 12.69 2.86
CA LYS A 249 -8.30 13.07 2.09
C LYS A 249 -8.35 14.54 1.61
N PRO A 250 -7.99 15.55 2.44
CA PRO A 250 -8.05 16.95 2.01
C PRO A 250 -7.15 17.25 0.79
N TYR A 251 -6.12 16.43 0.55
CA TYR A 251 -5.12 16.62 -0.50
C TYR A 251 -5.39 15.82 -1.79
N ILE A 252 -6.54 15.13 -1.88
CA ILE A 252 -6.86 14.24 -3.01
C ILE A 252 -8.00 14.74 -3.88
N GLU A 253 -7.77 14.71 -5.19
CA GLU A 253 -8.78 14.68 -6.25
C GLU A 253 -8.96 13.23 -6.71
N LEU A 254 -10.20 12.76 -6.78
CA LEU A 254 -10.51 11.40 -7.23
C LEU A 254 -11.44 11.47 -8.44
N LEU A 255 -10.95 10.95 -9.57
CA LEU A 255 -11.72 10.81 -10.80
C LEU A 255 -11.74 9.36 -11.24
N ALA A 256 -12.89 8.90 -11.71
CA ALA A 256 -13.00 7.57 -12.29
C ALA A 256 -13.94 7.58 -13.49
N GLY A 257 -13.64 6.77 -14.51
CA GLY A 257 -14.52 6.68 -15.66
C GLY A 257 -14.13 5.59 -16.65
N VAL A 258 -15.11 5.24 -17.47
CA VAL A 258 -14.89 4.35 -18.61
C VAL A 258 -14.03 5.10 -19.63
N LYS A 259 -13.04 4.42 -20.20
CA LYS A 259 -12.16 5.00 -21.22
C LYS A 259 -13.00 5.66 -22.32
N ASP A 260 -12.58 6.85 -22.74
CA ASP A 260 -13.21 7.65 -23.80
C ASP A 260 -14.65 8.12 -23.46
N ARG A 261 -15.02 8.16 -22.16
CA ARG A 261 -16.26 8.77 -21.66
C ARG A 261 -15.95 9.86 -20.62
N GLU A 262 -16.98 10.62 -20.26
CA GLU A 262 -16.91 11.60 -19.18
C GLU A 262 -16.49 10.96 -17.85
N LEU A 263 -15.55 11.60 -17.15
CA LEU A 263 -15.04 11.13 -15.87
C LEU A 263 -15.98 11.58 -14.74
N LYS A 264 -16.38 10.66 -13.88
CA LYS A 264 -17.05 10.98 -12.62
C LYS A 264 -16.03 11.53 -11.63
N LYS A 265 -16.30 12.72 -11.10
CA LYS A 265 -15.50 13.34 -10.03
C LYS A 265 -16.10 13.01 -8.67
N TYR A 266 -15.31 12.39 -7.81
CA TYR A 266 -15.70 12.04 -6.43
C TYR A 266 -15.21 13.08 -5.41
N LEU A 267 -14.02 13.65 -5.62
CA LEU A 267 -13.36 14.65 -4.76
C LEU A 267 -12.68 15.73 -5.60
#